data_AF-A0A8B6HSX1-F1
#
_entry.id   AF-A0A8B6HSX1-F1
#
_cell.length_a   1.000
_cell.length_b   1.000
_cell.length_c   1.000
_cell.angle_alpha   90.00
_cell.angle_beta   90.00
_cell.angle_gamma   90.00
#
_symmetry.space_group_name_H-M   'P 1'
#
loop_
_entity.id
_entity.type
_entity.pdbx_description
1 polymer ?
#
loop_
_entity_poly.entity_id
_entity_poly.type
_entity_poly.pdbx_seq_one_letter_code
_entity_poly.pdbx_strand_id
1 'polypeptide(L)'
;MLITIQAGGNVNHLVNKFNTTITAEERSQFFTYISGYSITDNQLINLLSAMNLFTEKNSGRHVSASQVRIIADTDQLPVLYFKETLYCSDQKYRDLATKLHAKIITKEDVIIDILSNINDQYHAADINKMMGYVLNNLPYFHMKHQMIRIAREIPFVFTSGRQMKKASDLFDPEDDSLKMIILDNDRFQNVHNMPVEFKLLRNLGLKSLQDITGEDILSCTRYLHTSNRCTENKRSEELLKVLVNKSGLLSSYVSGRKLSDHLSSLRFIGPSERKDDFPISLPRYTEKADSVFCRPCDLSTPKFTKIIGSVNPVVSPSSWSLIARAGWTREPGVTDVIDQLLIITERYEDKYKPELLPVTSDIYHFMANHYNSQDFQRLSNKKCIWTGTGFEEP
;
A
#
# COMPACT_ATOMS: atom_id res chain seq x y z
N MET A 1 -52.35 29.11 -29.57
CA MET A 1 -53.42 28.26 -29.01
C MET A 1 -53.74 28.78 -27.60
N LEU A 2 -54.78 29.61 -27.44
CA LEU A 2 -55.23 30.10 -26.13
C LEU A 2 -56.00 28.97 -25.45
N ILE A 3 -55.38 28.30 -24.48
CA ILE A 3 -56.04 27.26 -23.68
C ILE A 3 -56.89 27.98 -22.63
N THR A 4 -58.18 28.13 -22.92
CA THR A 4 -59.18 28.53 -21.93
C THR A 4 -59.42 27.32 -21.01
N ILE A 5 -58.95 27.40 -19.76
CA ILE A 5 -59.23 26.38 -18.75
C ILE A 5 -60.68 26.59 -18.32
N GLN A 6 -61.62 25.93 -19.01
CA GLN A 6 -62.99 25.80 -18.49
C GLN A 6 -62.98 24.82 -17.32
N ALA A 7 -63.48 25.28 -16.17
CA ALA A 7 -63.72 24.49 -14.99
C ALA A 7 -64.58 23.26 -15.36
N GLY A 8 -63.98 22.07 -15.36
CA GLY A 8 -64.64 20.79 -15.66
C GLY A 8 -63.98 19.95 -16.77
N GLY A 9 -63.03 20.51 -17.53
CA GLY A 9 -62.24 19.74 -18.50
C GLY A 9 -61.23 18.82 -17.81
N ASN A 10 -61.21 17.54 -18.18
CA ASN A 10 -60.29 16.53 -17.63
C ASN A 10 -58.83 16.99 -17.81
N VAL A 11 -58.22 17.52 -16.74
CA VAL A 11 -56.86 18.07 -16.67
C VAL A 11 -55.84 17.14 -17.33
N ASN A 12 -56.02 15.82 -17.16
CA ASN A 12 -55.17 14.80 -17.75
C ASN A 12 -55.24 14.75 -19.28
N HIS A 13 -56.42 15.02 -19.86
CA HIS A 13 -56.59 15.09 -21.31
C HIS A 13 -55.82 16.28 -21.92
N LEU A 14 -55.80 17.43 -21.23
CA LEU A 14 -55.05 18.60 -21.67
C LEU A 14 -53.53 18.37 -21.62
N VAL A 15 -53.05 17.76 -20.52
CA VAL A 15 -51.63 17.40 -20.38
C VAL A 15 -51.21 16.37 -21.45
N ASN A 16 -52.01 15.32 -21.65
CA ASN A 16 -51.71 14.32 -22.67
C ASN A 16 -51.68 14.91 -24.07
N LYS A 17 -52.66 15.76 -24.42
CA LYS A 17 -52.67 16.44 -25.72
C LYS A 17 -51.43 17.32 -25.88
N PHE A 18 -51.08 18.12 -24.87
CA PHE A 18 -49.87 18.95 -24.88
C PHE A 18 -48.61 18.10 -25.13
N ASN A 19 -48.48 17.00 -24.39
CA ASN A 19 -47.29 16.15 -24.44
C ASN A 19 -47.13 15.40 -25.76
N THR A 20 -48.22 15.04 -26.45
CA THR A 20 -48.16 14.24 -27.69
C THR A 20 -48.25 15.04 -28.99
N THR A 21 -48.97 16.17 -29.00
CA THR A 21 -49.29 16.87 -30.26
C THR A 21 -48.53 18.16 -30.51
N ILE A 22 -47.95 18.77 -29.49
CA ILE A 22 -47.29 20.08 -29.63
C ILE A 22 -45.86 19.93 -30.15
N THR A 23 -45.46 20.82 -31.06
CA THR A 23 -44.11 20.88 -31.63
C THR A 23 -43.10 21.52 -30.67
N ALA A 24 -41.80 21.34 -30.90
CA ALA A 24 -40.76 21.96 -30.07
C ALA A 24 -40.82 23.50 -30.08
N GLU A 25 -41.18 24.10 -31.21
CA GLU A 25 -41.28 25.55 -31.36
C GLU A 25 -42.49 26.12 -30.62
N GLU A 26 -43.65 25.47 -30.73
CA GLU A 26 -44.83 25.84 -29.95
C GLU A 26 -44.61 25.68 -28.44
N ARG A 27 -43.86 24.66 -28.00
CA ARG A 27 -43.44 24.53 -26.59
C ARG A 27 -42.60 25.72 -26.14
N SER A 28 -41.63 26.14 -26.95
CA SER A 28 -40.76 27.28 -26.64
C SER A 28 -41.54 28.60 -26.57
N GLN A 29 -42.49 28.81 -27.48
CA GLN A 29 -43.39 29.97 -27.45
C GLN A 29 -44.29 29.95 -26.21
N PHE A 30 -44.88 28.80 -25.90
CA PHE A 30 -45.70 28.63 -24.70
C PHE A 30 -44.89 28.85 -23.42
N PHE A 31 -43.68 28.30 -23.35
CA PHE A 31 -42.73 28.53 -22.26
C PHE A 31 -42.46 30.03 -22.07
N THR A 32 -42.13 30.73 -23.17
CA THR A 32 -41.84 32.17 -23.13
C THR A 32 -43.02 32.96 -22.59
N TYR A 33 -44.23 32.61 -23.04
CA TYR A 33 -45.46 33.21 -22.55
C TYR A 33 -45.65 33.00 -21.04
N ILE A 34 -45.57 31.76 -20.54
CA ILE A 34 -45.79 31.46 -19.12
C ILE A 34 -44.67 31.97 -18.20
N SER A 35 -43.44 32.07 -18.72
CA SER A 35 -42.28 32.54 -17.93
C SER A 35 -42.41 34.01 -17.48
N GLY A 36 -43.23 34.80 -18.17
CA GLY A 36 -43.53 36.20 -17.82
C GLY A 36 -44.53 36.38 -16.67
N TYR A 37 -45.18 35.31 -16.21
CA TYR A 37 -46.23 35.41 -15.18
C TYR A 37 -45.74 34.94 -13.80
N SER A 38 -46.30 35.56 -12.75
CA SER A 38 -46.15 35.06 -11.39
C SER A 38 -47.19 33.97 -11.15
N ILE A 39 -46.73 32.71 -11.16
CA ILE A 39 -47.57 31.54 -10.94
C ILE A 39 -47.58 31.23 -9.44
N THR A 40 -48.74 31.40 -8.78
CA THR A 40 -48.93 31.12 -7.35
C THR A 40 -50.04 30.11 -7.08
N ASP A 41 -50.85 29.77 -8.09
CA ASP A 41 -51.93 28.78 -7.97
C ASP A 41 -51.38 27.35 -8.03
N ASN A 42 -51.58 26.58 -6.96
CA ASN A 42 -51.15 25.19 -6.84
C ASN A 42 -51.75 24.26 -7.92
N GLN A 43 -52.98 24.52 -8.38
CA GLN A 43 -53.57 23.72 -9.46
C GLN A 43 -52.85 23.96 -10.78
N LEU A 44 -52.47 25.21 -11.04
CA LEU A 44 -51.69 25.59 -12.21
C LEU A 44 -50.24 25.06 -12.12
N ILE A 45 -49.62 25.11 -10.95
CA ILE A 45 -48.29 24.51 -10.71
C ILE A 45 -48.34 23.01 -10.99
N ASN A 46 -49.35 22.30 -10.48
CA ASN A 46 -49.51 20.86 -10.72
C ASN A 46 -49.70 20.56 -12.22
N LEU A 47 -50.57 21.32 -12.90
CA LEU A 47 -50.79 21.18 -14.35
C LEU A 47 -49.49 21.38 -15.14
N LEU A 48 -48.78 22.49 -14.90
CA LEU A 48 -47.54 22.84 -15.60
C LEU A 48 -46.41 21.85 -15.28
N SER A 49 -46.34 21.36 -14.05
CA SER A 49 -45.33 20.37 -13.64
C SER A 49 -45.47 19.04 -14.39
N ALA A 50 -46.68 18.69 -14.86
CA ALA A 50 -46.97 17.48 -15.62
C ALA A 50 -46.78 17.65 -17.14
N MET A 51 -46.60 18.89 -17.62
CA MET A 51 -46.37 19.17 -19.04
C MET A 51 -44.88 19.03 -19.41
N ASN A 52 -44.60 18.49 -20.58
CA ASN A 52 -43.25 18.33 -21.15
C ASN A 52 -42.69 19.67 -21.65
N LEU A 53 -42.44 20.58 -20.72
CA LEU A 53 -42.01 21.97 -20.97
C LEU A 53 -40.49 22.12 -21.06
N PHE A 54 -39.75 21.18 -20.49
CA PHE A 54 -38.30 21.25 -20.39
C PHE A 54 -37.65 20.23 -21.31
N THR A 55 -36.34 20.37 -21.50
CA THR A 55 -35.54 19.40 -22.23
C THR A 55 -34.59 18.72 -21.25
N GLU A 56 -34.45 17.40 -21.35
CA GLU A 56 -33.48 16.63 -20.59
C GLU A 56 -32.09 16.83 -21.21
N LYS A 57 -31.09 17.13 -20.37
CA LYS A 57 -29.76 17.56 -20.81
C LYS A 57 -28.99 16.53 -21.63
N ASN A 58 -29.03 15.26 -21.21
CA ASN A 58 -28.21 14.22 -21.85
C ASN A 58 -28.88 13.61 -23.10
N SER A 59 -30.22 13.52 -23.11
CA SER A 59 -30.97 12.87 -24.19
C SER A 59 -31.57 13.83 -25.21
N GLY A 60 -31.70 15.12 -24.87
CA GLY A 60 -32.42 16.11 -25.69
C GLY A 60 -33.95 15.90 -25.74
N ARG A 61 -34.48 14.92 -24.99
CA ARG A 61 -35.91 14.61 -24.94
C ARG A 61 -36.67 15.68 -24.17
N HIS A 62 -37.87 16.01 -24.62
CA HIS A 62 -38.78 16.85 -23.85
C HIS A 62 -39.37 16.09 -22.64
N VAL A 63 -39.22 16.67 -21.45
CA VAL A 63 -39.62 16.08 -20.17
C VAL A 63 -40.38 17.10 -19.32
N SER A 64 -41.15 16.57 -18.37
CA SER A 64 -41.88 17.38 -17.40
C SER A 64 -41.06 17.60 -16.12
N ALA A 65 -41.34 18.69 -15.41
CA ALA A 65 -40.71 18.95 -14.12
C ALA A 65 -41.13 17.93 -13.04
N SER A 66 -42.27 17.26 -13.22
CA SER A 66 -42.70 16.18 -12.33
C SER A 66 -41.86 14.91 -12.50
N GLN A 67 -41.39 14.63 -13.71
CA GLN A 67 -40.54 13.49 -14.06
C GLN A 67 -39.06 13.75 -13.74
N VAL A 68 -38.52 14.90 -14.17
CA VAL A 68 -37.12 15.28 -13.94
C VAL A 68 -37.08 16.54 -13.09
N ARG A 69 -36.58 16.41 -11.86
CA ARG A 69 -36.64 17.47 -10.83
C ARG A 69 -35.30 18.11 -10.52
N ILE A 70 -34.23 17.74 -11.22
CA ILE A 70 -32.88 18.20 -10.90
C ILE A 70 -32.41 19.15 -11.99
N ILE A 71 -31.92 20.31 -11.60
CA ILE A 71 -31.22 21.25 -12.47
C ILE A 71 -29.76 21.24 -12.05
N ALA A 72 -28.86 20.90 -12.97
CA ALA A 72 -27.44 20.78 -12.69
C ALA A 72 -26.59 21.32 -13.84
N ASP A 73 -25.49 21.99 -13.50
CA ASP A 73 -24.44 22.30 -14.46
C ASP A 73 -23.44 21.14 -14.52
N THR A 74 -23.37 20.50 -15.69
CA THR A 74 -22.58 19.28 -15.94
C THR A 74 -21.69 19.43 -17.18
N ASP A 75 -21.66 20.60 -17.84
CA ASP A 75 -21.08 20.76 -19.18
C ASP A 75 -19.54 20.66 -19.20
N GLN A 76 -18.91 20.74 -18.03
CA GLN A 76 -17.46 20.67 -17.85
C GLN A 76 -17.01 19.43 -17.08
N LEU A 77 -17.91 18.48 -16.82
CA LEU A 77 -17.55 17.25 -16.13
C LEU A 77 -16.93 16.25 -17.12
N PRO A 78 -15.91 15.49 -16.68
CA PRO A 78 -15.21 14.54 -17.54
C PRO A 78 -16.05 13.29 -17.90
N VAL A 79 -17.17 13.10 -17.20
CA VAL A 79 -18.10 11.98 -17.33
C VAL A 79 -19.54 12.50 -17.26
N LEU A 80 -20.47 11.80 -17.91
CA LEU A 80 -21.89 12.13 -17.87
C LEU A 80 -22.46 11.89 -16.48
N TYR A 81 -23.31 12.78 -15.99
CA TYR A 81 -24.01 12.55 -14.74
C TYR A 81 -25.11 11.50 -14.94
N PHE A 82 -25.11 10.46 -14.11
CA PHE A 82 -25.99 9.29 -14.24
C PHE A 82 -27.47 9.58 -13.97
N LYS A 83 -27.80 10.71 -13.32
CA LYS A 83 -29.19 11.14 -13.10
C LYS A 83 -29.69 12.02 -14.24
N GLU A 84 -30.97 11.87 -14.57
CA GLU A 84 -31.66 12.78 -15.50
C GLU A 84 -31.65 14.20 -14.93
N THR A 85 -31.31 15.19 -15.77
CA THR A 85 -31.28 16.61 -15.38
C THR A 85 -31.95 17.49 -16.43
N LEU A 86 -32.57 18.57 -15.97
CA LEU A 86 -33.18 19.57 -16.83
C LEU A 86 -32.09 20.45 -17.45
N TYR A 87 -32.19 20.64 -18.76
CA TYR A 87 -31.40 21.62 -19.50
C TYR A 87 -32.04 23.00 -19.35
N CYS A 88 -31.49 23.81 -18.45
CA CYS A 88 -31.94 25.18 -18.21
C CYS A 88 -30.74 26.13 -18.34
N SER A 89 -30.33 26.43 -19.57
CA SER A 89 -29.21 27.35 -19.85
C SER A 89 -29.57 28.82 -19.58
N ASP A 90 -30.83 29.20 -19.84
CA ASP A 90 -31.39 30.54 -19.58
C ASP A 90 -31.99 30.65 -18.17
N GLN A 91 -31.85 31.82 -17.55
CA GLN A 91 -32.41 32.15 -16.24
C GLN A 91 -33.93 31.96 -16.18
N LYS A 92 -34.67 32.28 -17.25
CA LYS A 92 -36.13 32.10 -17.28
C LYS A 92 -36.53 30.65 -17.09
N TYR A 93 -35.80 29.72 -17.72
CA TYR A 93 -36.01 28.27 -17.58
C TYR A 93 -35.71 27.81 -16.16
N ARG A 94 -34.61 28.31 -15.56
CA ARG A 94 -34.27 28.00 -14.16
C ARG A 94 -35.33 28.50 -13.19
N ASP A 95 -35.81 29.72 -13.37
CA ASP A 95 -36.82 30.34 -12.48
C ASP A 95 -38.15 29.57 -12.56
N LEU A 96 -38.62 29.24 -13.77
CA LEU A 96 -39.85 28.47 -13.91
C LEU A 96 -39.71 27.05 -13.35
N ALA A 97 -38.62 26.34 -13.67
CA ALA A 97 -38.40 25.00 -13.14
C ALA A 97 -38.36 24.98 -11.60
N THR A 98 -37.74 25.99 -10.99
CA THR A 98 -37.69 26.14 -9.52
C THR A 98 -39.07 26.42 -8.93
N LYS A 99 -39.90 27.26 -9.58
CA LYS A 99 -41.31 27.46 -9.21
C LYS A 99 -42.13 26.16 -9.30
N LEU A 100 -41.77 25.28 -10.24
CA LEU A 100 -42.35 23.94 -10.39
C LEU A 100 -41.65 22.87 -9.51
N HIS A 101 -40.97 23.30 -8.44
CA HIS A 101 -40.31 22.46 -7.43
C HIS A 101 -39.11 21.64 -7.92
N ALA A 102 -38.51 21.99 -9.05
CA ALA A 102 -37.19 21.45 -9.39
C ALA A 102 -36.11 22.03 -8.45
N LYS A 103 -35.16 21.18 -8.06
CA LYS A 103 -34.04 21.54 -7.18
C LYS A 103 -32.81 21.84 -8.02
N ILE A 104 -32.21 23.01 -7.79
CA ILE A 104 -30.88 23.35 -8.31
C ILE A 104 -29.85 22.65 -7.42
N ILE A 105 -28.96 21.86 -8.03
CA ILE A 105 -27.81 21.27 -7.36
C ILE A 105 -26.53 21.91 -7.86
N THR A 106 -25.58 22.10 -6.95
CA THR A 106 -24.28 22.69 -7.29
C THR A 106 -23.42 21.70 -8.06
N LYS A 107 -22.45 22.19 -8.84
CA LYS A 107 -21.48 21.33 -9.55
C LYS A 107 -20.75 20.41 -8.57
N GLU A 108 -20.50 20.89 -7.36
CA GLU A 108 -19.87 20.14 -6.29
C GLU A 108 -20.74 19.01 -5.75
N ASP A 109 -22.04 19.24 -5.56
CA ASP A 109 -22.96 18.19 -5.15
C ASP A 109 -23.06 17.10 -6.22
N VAL A 110 -23.03 17.48 -7.49
CA VAL A 110 -22.96 16.54 -8.62
C VAL A 110 -21.70 15.70 -8.54
N ILE A 111 -20.54 16.33 -8.33
CA ILE A 111 -19.25 15.61 -8.20
C ILE A 111 -19.30 14.63 -7.02
N ILE A 112 -19.80 15.04 -5.86
CA ILE A 112 -19.94 14.16 -4.68
C ILE A 112 -20.85 12.97 -5.00
N ASP A 113 -21.97 13.20 -5.67
CA ASP A 113 -22.92 12.16 -6.04
C ASP A 113 -22.34 11.19 -7.07
N ILE A 114 -21.60 11.68 -8.07
CA ILE A 114 -20.85 10.85 -9.02
C ILE A 114 -19.83 9.99 -8.28
N LEU A 115 -18.98 10.58 -7.44
CA LEU A 115 -17.93 9.84 -6.72
C LEU A 115 -18.54 8.79 -5.77
N SER A 116 -19.65 9.11 -5.12
CA SER A 116 -20.32 8.19 -4.18
C SER A 116 -20.93 6.97 -4.87
N ASN A 117 -21.29 7.08 -6.16
CA ASN A 117 -21.91 6.01 -6.93
C ASN A 117 -21.00 5.50 -8.06
N ILE A 118 -19.70 5.86 -8.02
CA ILE A 118 -18.84 5.71 -9.19
C ILE A 118 -18.63 4.24 -9.59
N ASN A 119 -18.53 3.36 -8.60
CA ASN A 119 -18.29 1.94 -8.82
C ASN A 119 -19.53 1.20 -9.36
N ASP A 120 -20.72 1.75 -9.11
CA ASP A 120 -21.99 1.13 -9.51
C ASP A 120 -22.48 1.63 -10.87
N GLN A 121 -22.18 2.89 -11.21
CA GLN A 121 -22.75 3.58 -12.37
C GLN A 121 -21.75 3.78 -13.53
N TYR A 122 -20.45 3.56 -13.30
CA TYR A 122 -19.42 3.88 -14.29
C TYR A 122 -18.46 2.73 -14.54
N HIS A 123 -17.95 2.67 -15.77
CA HIS A 123 -16.92 1.73 -16.16
C HIS A 123 -15.51 2.27 -15.85
N ALA A 124 -14.52 1.38 -15.85
CA ALA A 124 -13.11 1.67 -15.55
C ALA A 124 -12.55 2.91 -16.29
N ALA A 125 -12.88 3.10 -17.56
CA ALA A 125 -12.42 4.25 -18.33
C ALA A 125 -12.96 5.58 -17.80
N ASP A 126 -14.22 5.60 -17.37
CA ASP A 126 -14.88 6.80 -16.84
C ASP A 126 -14.43 7.07 -15.40
N ILE A 127 -14.22 6.02 -14.60
CA ILE A 127 -13.58 6.13 -13.28
C ILE A 127 -12.23 6.82 -13.41
N ASN A 128 -11.38 6.39 -14.35
CA ASN A 128 -10.06 6.99 -14.56
C ASN A 128 -10.14 8.46 -15.00
N LYS A 129 -11.06 8.81 -15.92
CA LYS A 129 -11.26 10.21 -16.33
C LYS A 129 -11.72 11.08 -15.16
N MET A 130 -12.67 10.59 -14.37
CA MET A 130 -13.21 11.29 -13.22
C MET A 130 -12.16 11.47 -12.13
N MET A 131 -11.39 10.42 -11.82
CA MET A 131 -10.31 10.51 -10.82
C MET A 131 -9.16 11.41 -11.29
N GLY A 132 -8.81 11.38 -12.58
CA GLY A 132 -7.86 12.34 -13.17
C GLY A 132 -8.33 13.79 -13.03
N TYR A 133 -9.62 14.04 -13.26
CA TYR A 133 -10.23 15.35 -13.00
C TYR A 133 -10.18 15.75 -11.52
N VAL A 134 -10.49 14.82 -10.60
CA VAL A 134 -10.41 15.07 -9.16
C VAL A 134 -8.98 15.42 -8.73
N LEU A 135 -7.98 14.67 -9.20
CA LEU A 135 -6.57 14.92 -8.89
C LEU A 135 -6.11 16.29 -9.41
N ASN A 136 -6.44 16.63 -10.66
CA ASN A 136 -6.06 17.92 -11.26
C ASN A 136 -6.71 19.13 -10.56
N ASN A 137 -7.88 18.93 -9.94
CA ASN A 137 -8.61 19.99 -9.25
C ASN A 137 -8.49 19.91 -7.72
N LEU A 138 -7.69 18.98 -7.19
CA LEU A 138 -7.53 18.72 -5.76
C LEU A 138 -7.11 19.96 -4.94
N PRO A 139 -6.21 20.85 -5.44
CA PRO A 139 -5.89 22.11 -4.74
C PRO A 139 -7.10 23.03 -4.52
N TYR A 140 -8.07 23.01 -5.43
CA TYR A 140 -9.31 23.78 -5.32
C TYR A 140 -10.35 23.10 -4.42
N PHE A 141 -10.25 21.78 -4.25
CA PHE A 141 -11.13 20.98 -3.38
C PHE A 141 -10.68 20.92 -1.92
N HIS A 142 -9.54 21.54 -1.56
CA HIS A 142 -8.99 21.50 -0.19
C HIS A 142 -9.95 21.96 0.91
N MET A 143 -10.98 22.76 0.59
CA MET A 143 -12.01 23.18 1.56
C MET A 143 -13.14 22.15 1.75
N LYS A 144 -13.15 21.02 1.04
CA LYS A 144 -14.24 20.02 1.09
C LYS A 144 -13.73 18.62 1.46
N HIS A 145 -13.54 18.40 2.77
CA HIS A 145 -13.14 17.11 3.36
C HIS A 145 -13.94 15.90 2.86
N GLN A 146 -15.23 16.07 2.53
CA GLN A 146 -16.09 14.98 2.07
C GLN A 146 -15.66 14.40 0.72
N MET A 147 -15.30 15.24 -0.26
CA MET A 147 -14.87 14.77 -1.59
C MET A 147 -13.58 13.98 -1.49
N ILE A 148 -12.59 14.51 -0.76
CA ILE A 148 -11.31 13.83 -0.54
C ILE A 148 -11.55 12.49 0.17
N ARG A 149 -12.41 12.47 1.19
CA ARG A 149 -12.76 11.23 1.91
C ARG A 149 -13.34 10.16 0.98
N ILE A 150 -14.25 10.52 0.07
CA ILE A 150 -14.83 9.57 -0.88
C ILE A 150 -13.77 9.14 -1.91
N ALA A 151 -13.02 10.09 -2.46
CA ALA A 151 -11.97 9.86 -3.44
C ALA A 151 -10.89 8.87 -2.98
N ARG A 152 -10.56 8.87 -1.68
CA ARG A 152 -9.62 7.92 -1.05
C ARG A 152 -10.08 6.47 -1.14
N GLU A 153 -11.39 6.24 -1.15
CA GLU A 153 -11.97 4.90 -1.13
C GLU A 153 -12.20 4.32 -2.53
N ILE A 154 -11.93 5.09 -3.59
CA ILE A 154 -12.14 4.65 -4.97
C ILE A 154 -10.87 3.93 -5.46
N PRO A 155 -10.98 2.67 -5.94
CA PRO A 155 -9.87 1.99 -6.61
C PRO A 155 -9.76 2.50 -8.05
N PHE A 156 -8.66 3.16 -8.39
CA PHE A 156 -8.43 3.69 -9.75
C PHE A 156 -6.97 3.61 -10.21
N VAL A 157 -6.05 3.22 -9.32
CA VAL A 157 -4.63 3.13 -9.66
C VAL A 157 -4.34 1.74 -10.21
N PHE A 158 -3.82 1.67 -11.44
CA PHE A 158 -3.40 0.42 -12.07
C PHE A 158 -2.05 -0.06 -11.55
N THR A 159 -2.00 -1.30 -11.08
CA THR A 159 -0.76 -1.97 -10.67
C THR A 159 -0.32 -3.02 -11.68
N SER A 160 0.94 -3.46 -11.58
CA SER A 160 1.50 -4.54 -12.39
C SER A 160 0.68 -5.85 -12.35
N GLY A 161 -0.05 -6.07 -11.25
CA GLY A 161 -1.00 -7.19 -11.09
C GLY A 161 -2.29 -7.08 -11.90
N ARG A 162 -2.44 -6.05 -12.74
CA ARG A 162 -3.65 -5.75 -13.55
C ARG A 162 -4.93 -5.54 -12.71
N GLN A 163 -4.76 -5.15 -11.46
CA GLN A 163 -5.86 -4.80 -10.57
C GLN A 163 -5.86 -3.30 -10.31
N MET A 164 -7.07 -2.72 -10.17
CA MET A 164 -7.22 -1.36 -9.67
C MET A 164 -7.15 -1.39 -8.15
N LYS A 165 -6.26 -0.60 -7.57
CA LYS A 165 -6.13 -0.42 -6.12
C LYS A 165 -6.43 1.02 -5.73
N LYS A 166 -6.79 1.22 -4.46
CA LYS A 166 -6.87 2.55 -3.85
C LYS A 166 -5.46 3.08 -3.67
N ALA A 167 -5.31 4.41 -3.62
CA ALA A 167 -4.03 5.01 -3.26
C ALA A 167 -3.56 4.53 -1.87
N SER A 168 -4.48 4.36 -0.91
CA SER A 168 -4.18 3.87 0.44
C SER A 168 -3.69 2.43 0.53
N ASP A 169 -3.86 1.64 -0.53
CA ASP A 169 -3.39 0.26 -0.58
C ASP A 169 -1.98 0.16 -1.14
N LEU A 170 -1.43 1.28 -1.63
CA LEU A 170 -0.17 1.35 -2.34
C LEU A 170 0.85 2.16 -1.55
N PHE A 171 2.11 1.75 -1.64
CA PHE A 171 3.23 2.47 -1.06
C PHE A 171 3.73 3.57 -1.99
N ASP A 172 4.22 4.66 -1.41
CA ASP A 172 4.81 5.77 -2.15
C ASP A 172 6.05 5.29 -2.95
N PRO A 173 5.99 5.34 -4.30
CA PRO A 173 7.09 4.88 -5.12
C PRO A 173 8.24 5.88 -5.21
N GLU A 174 8.15 7.07 -4.61
CA GLU A 174 9.29 8.00 -4.51
C GLU A 174 10.10 7.78 -3.22
N ASP A 175 9.62 6.97 -2.28
CA ASP A 175 10.38 6.58 -1.08
C ASP A 175 11.31 5.40 -1.42
N ASP A 176 12.61 5.68 -1.51
CA ASP A 176 13.63 4.69 -1.86
C ASP A 176 13.70 3.52 -0.87
N SER A 177 13.38 3.76 0.40
CA SER A 177 13.36 2.72 1.45
C SER A 177 12.20 1.75 1.20
N LEU A 178 11.03 2.30 0.84
CA LEU A 178 9.85 1.50 0.53
C LEU A 178 10.03 0.70 -0.76
N LYS A 179 10.67 1.24 -1.81
CA LYS A 179 10.93 0.51 -3.06
C LYS A 179 11.58 -0.85 -2.86
N MET A 180 12.44 -0.95 -1.85
CA MET A 180 13.13 -2.18 -1.50
C MET A 180 12.21 -3.15 -0.77
N ILE A 181 11.31 -2.68 0.09
CA ILE A 181 10.41 -3.54 0.87
C ILE A 181 9.21 -4.01 0.05
N ILE A 182 8.72 -3.17 -0.87
CA ILE A 182 7.58 -3.46 -1.75
C ILE A 182 7.91 -4.61 -2.72
N LEU A 183 7.02 -5.60 -2.79
CA LEU A 183 7.08 -6.68 -3.77
C LEU A 183 6.60 -6.19 -5.15
N ASP A 184 7.13 -6.78 -6.23
CA ASP A 184 6.90 -6.29 -7.60
C ASP A 184 5.41 -6.20 -8.02
N ASN A 185 4.54 -7.03 -7.43
CA ASN A 185 3.10 -7.03 -7.70
C ASN A 185 2.36 -5.79 -7.17
N ASP A 186 2.93 -5.11 -6.17
CA ASP A 186 2.39 -3.90 -5.56
C ASP A 186 3.01 -2.62 -6.14
N ARG A 187 3.82 -2.75 -7.20
CA ARG A 187 4.38 -1.61 -7.93
C ARG A 187 3.39 -1.04 -8.93
N PHE A 188 3.44 0.28 -9.10
CA PHE A 188 2.72 1.02 -10.12
C PHE A 188 3.15 0.56 -11.51
N GLN A 189 2.18 0.33 -12.40
CA GLN A 189 2.46 0.06 -13.80
C GLN A 189 2.69 1.40 -14.51
N ASN A 190 3.88 1.62 -15.07
CA ASN A 190 4.29 2.84 -15.79
C ASN A 190 4.52 4.10 -14.93
N VAL A 191 5.52 4.05 -14.04
CA VAL A 191 6.02 5.19 -13.24
C VAL A 191 6.46 6.39 -14.10
N HIS A 192 6.84 6.16 -15.35
CA HIS A 192 7.53 7.13 -16.19
C HIS A 192 6.69 8.32 -16.71
N ASN A 193 5.36 8.32 -16.53
CA ASN A 193 4.54 9.40 -17.08
C ASN A 193 4.03 10.43 -16.08
N MET A 194 4.14 10.26 -14.76
CA MET A 194 3.37 11.14 -13.84
C MET A 194 4.01 11.48 -12.48
N PRO A 195 5.15 12.19 -12.41
CA PRO A 195 5.71 12.72 -11.15
C PRO A 195 4.73 13.65 -10.40
N VAL A 196 3.89 14.39 -11.13
CA VAL A 196 2.88 15.30 -10.55
C VAL A 196 1.75 14.53 -9.87
N GLU A 197 1.49 13.27 -10.26
CA GLU A 197 0.44 12.45 -9.66
C GLU A 197 0.82 11.92 -8.28
N PHE A 198 2.08 11.54 -8.02
CA PHE A 198 2.43 10.96 -6.72
C PHE A 198 2.22 11.94 -5.57
N LYS A 199 2.55 13.21 -5.76
CA LYS A 199 2.25 14.26 -4.76
C LYS A 199 0.75 14.38 -4.48
N LEU A 200 -0.10 14.22 -5.49
CA LEU A 200 -1.55 14.26 -5.33
C LEU A 200 -2.10 12.96 -4.73
N LEU A 201 -1.53 11.81 -5.08
CA LEU A 201 -1.88 10.51 -4.53
C LEU A 201 -1.51 10.40 -3.04
N ARG A 202 -0.45 11.09 -2.57
CA ARG A 202 -0.18 11.26 -1.13
C ARG A 202 -1.36 11.89 -0.39
N ASN A 203 -2.03 12.88 -0.99
CA ASN A 203 -3.24 13.47 -0.40
C ASN A 203 -4.40 12.47 -0.34
N LEU A 204 -4.40 11.47 -1.23
CA LEU A 204 -5.33 10.34 -1.23
C LEU A 204 -4.84 9.15 -0.38
N GLY A 205 -3.72 9.28 0.34
CA GLY A 205 -3.32 8.36 1.39
C GLY A 205 -2.29 7.30 0.98
N LEU A 206 -1.43 7.54 -0.02
CA LEU A 206 -0.29 6.65 -0.27
C LEU A 206 0.46 6.31 1.01
N LYS A 207 0.73 5.02 1.21
CA LYS A 207 1.46 4.51 2.37
C LYS A 207 2.89 5.03 2.34
N SER A 208 3.28 5.66 3.43
CA SER A 208 4.64 6.05 3.73
C SER A 208 5.36 4.97 4.53
N LEU A 209 6.63 5.21 4.87
CA LEU A 209 7.35 4.38 5.84
C LEU A 209 6.58 4.21 7.15
N GLN A 210 5.77 5.20 7.56
CA GLN A 210 4.99 5.15 8.79
C GLN A 210 3.82 4.15 8.73
N ASP A 211 3.35 3.81 7.55
CA ASP A 211 2.18 2.95 7.34
C ASP A 211 2.56 1.47 7.14
N ILE A 212 3.86 1.14 7.15
CA ILE A 212 4.35 -0.24 7.11
C ILE A 212 3.78 -1.04 8.29
N THR A 213 3.16 -2.17 7.98
CA THR A 213 2.58 -3.12 8.93
C THR A 213 3.45 -4.37 9.10
N GLY A 214 3.13 -5.21 10.08
CA GLY A 214 3.80 -6.49 10.27
C GLY A 214 3.62 -7.47 9.10
N GLU A 215 2.49 -7.41 8.38
CA GLU A 215 2.23 -8.27 7.22
C GLU A 215 3.13 -7.90 6.03
N ASP A 216 3.38 -6.61 5.83
CA ASP A 216 4.28 -6.11 4.78
C ASP A 216 5.72 -6.62 5.03
N ILE A 217 6.18 -6.52 6.27
CA ILE A 217 7.48 -7.04 6.70
C ILE A 217 7.55 -8.55 6.51
N LEU A 218 6.52 -9.29 6.94
CA LEU A 218 6.49 -10.74 6.82
C LEU A 218 6.52 -11.20 5.35
N SER A 219 5.78 -10.51 4.48
CA SER A 219 5.74 -10.80 3.05
C SER A 219 7.09 -10.57 2.38
N CYS A 220 7.75 -9.44 2.68
CA CYS A 220 9.11 -9.14 2.20
C CYS A 220 10.12 -10.19 2.72
N THR A 221 10.02 -10.58 4.00
CA THR A 221 10.90 -11.59 4.60
C THR A 221 10.73 -12.96 3.96
N ARG A 222 9.50 -13.40 3.69
CA ARG A 222 9.23 -14.66 2.99
C ARG A 222 9.83 -14.65 1.59
N TYR A 223 9.75 -13.53 0.89
CA TYR A 223 10.41 -13.37 -0.40
C TYR A 223 11.93 -13.58 -0.28
N LEU A 224 12.60 -12.89 0.65
CA LEU A 224 14.04 -13.05 0.88
C LEU A 224 14.43 -14.49 1.25
N HIS A 225 13.61 -15.14 2.09
CA HIS A 225 13.81 -16.54 2.48
C HIS A 225 13.80 -17.49 1.28
N THR A 226 12.89 -17.26 0.33
CA THR A 226 12.73 -18.10 -0.86
C THR A 226 13.72 -17.75 -1.99
N SER A 227 14.03 -16.47 -2.18
CA SER A 227 14.92 -16.03 -3.25
C SER A 227 16.36 -16.43 -2.97
N ASN A 228 16.83 -16.17 -1.74
CA ASN A 228 18.17 -16.51 -1.27
C ASN A 228 19.30 -16.11 -2.24
N ARG A 229 19.19 -14.93 -2.87
CA ARG A 229 20.15 -14.43 -3.86
C ARG A 229 20.97 -13.28 -3.29
N CYS A 230 22.26 -13.23 -3.62
CA CYS A 230 23.14 -12.10 -3.24
C CYS A 230 22.65 -10.74 -3.77
N THR A 231 21.91 -10.72 -4.88
CA THR A 231 21.31 -9.50 -5.44
C THR A 231 20.32 -8.83 -4.47
N GLU A 232 19.81 -9.57 -3.48
CA GLU A 232 18.82 -9.10 -2.51
C GLU A 232 19.43 -8.55 -1.21
N ASN A 233 20.76 -8.47 -1.09
CA ASN A 233 21.43 -7.95 0.12
C ASN A 233 20.94 -6.55 0.50
N LYS A 234 20.82 -5.66 -0.49
CA LYS A 234 20.29 -4.29 -0.28
C LYS A 234 18.86 -4.29 0.29
N ARG A 235 18.02 -5.20 -0.18
CA ARG A 235 16.63 -5.36 0.32
C ARG A 235 16.61 -5.88 1.76
N SER A 236 17.46 -6.86 2.08
CA SER A 236 17.66 -7.33 3.45
C SER A 236 18.14 -6.22 4.39
N GLU A 237 19.14 -5.44 3.98
CA GLU A 237 19.66 -4.32 4.77
C GLU A 237 18.58 -3.26 5.03
N GLU A 238 17.79 -2.90 4.02
CA GLU A 238 16.74 -1.91 4.17
C GLU A 238 15.60 -2.41 5.07
N LEU A 239 15.23 -3.69 4.95
CA LEU A 239 14.29 -4.35 5.85
C LEU A 239 14.76 -4.28 7.32
N LEU A 240 16.05 -4.55 7.56
CA LEU A 240 16.66 -4.47 8.89
C LEU A 240 16.65 -3.03 9.43
N LYS A 241 16.95 -2.02 8.61
CA LYS A 241 16.86 -0.60 9.01
C LYS A 241 15.44 -0.24 9.43
N VAL A 242 14.42 -0.68 8.68
CA VAL A 242 13.02 -0.45 9.05
C VAL A 242 12.68 -1.11 10.37
N LEU A 243 13.11 -2.36 10.59
CA LEU A 243 12.90 -3.06 11.86
C LEU A 243 13.61 -2.39 13.04
N VAL A 244 14.80 -1.83 12.83
CA VAL A 244 15.53 -1.05 13.86
C VAL A 244 14.76 0.23 14.20
N ASN A 245 14.34 0.98 13.18
CA ASN A 245 13.63 2.26 13.33
C ASN A 245 12.23 2.08 13.91
N LYS A 246 11.55 0.99 13.55
CA LYS A 246 10.17 0.66 13.95
C LYS A 246 10.13 -0.62 14.78
N SER A 247 10.94 -0.67 15.83
CA SER A 247 11.07 -1.84 16.69
C SER A 247 9.75 -2.35 17.30
N GLY A 248 8.75 -1.48 17.46
CA GLY A 248 7.40 -1.85 17.88
C GLY A 248 6.70 -2.85 16.94
N LEU A 249 7.10 -2.93 15.67
CA LEU A 249 6.58 -3.91 14.72
C LEU A 249 6.87 -5.35 15.14
N LEU A 250 7.99 -5.62 15.82
CA LEU A 250 8.32 -6.98 16.27
C LEU A 250 7.28 -7.55 17.23
N SER A 251 6.66 -6.68 18.03
CA SER A 251 5.61 -7.03 18.99
C SER A 251 4.20 -7.05 18.37
N SER A 252 4.06 -6.64 17.11
CA SER A 252 2.77 -6.67 16.40
C SER A 252 2.32 -8.11 16.14
N TYR A 253 1.01 -8.33 16.11
CA TYR A 253 0.44 -9.64 15.83
C TYR A 253 0.11 -9.78 14.36
N VAL A 254 0.59 -10.86 13.76
CA VAL A 254 0.31 -11.26 12.38
C VAL A 254 -0.20 -12.69 12.41
N SER A 255 -1.42 -12.92 11.92
CA SER A 255 -2.06 -14.25 11.94
C SER A 255 -2.02 -14.93 13.34
N GLY A 256 -2.28 -14.15 14.41
CA GLY A 256 -2.37 -14.66 15.78
C GLY A 256 -1.05 -14.93 16.51
N ARG A 257 0.11 -14.64 15.93
CA ARG A 257 1.43 -14.72 16.61
C ARG A 257 2.20 -13.42 16.48
N LYS A 258 3.18 -13.18 17.36
CA LYS A 258 4.05 -12.02 17.24
C LYS A 258 4.87 -12.10 15.96
N LEU A 259 5.10 -10.96 15.32
CA LEU A 259 5.95 -10.86 14.15
C LEU A 259 7.36 -11.41 14.45
N SER A 260 7.90 -11.13 15.65
CA SER A 260 9.18 -11.68 16.10
C SER A 260 9.28 -13.20 15.95
N ASP A 261 8.18 -13.91 16.23
CA ASP A 261 8.16 -15.36 16.24
C ASP A 261 8.14 -15.90 14.81
N HIS A 262 7.39 -15.26 13.91
CA HIS A 262 7.41 -15.59 12.48
C HIS A 262 8.81 -15.39 11.88
N LEU A 263 9.40 -14.21 12.11
CA LEU A 263 10.68 -13.83 11.53
C LEU A 263 11.84 -14.70 12.04
N SER A 264 11.77 -15.21 13.28
CA SER A 264 12.83 -16.02 13.90
C SER A 264 13.27 -17.21 13.04
N SER A 265 12.36 -17.80 12.27
CA SER A 265 12.56 -19.02 11.49
C SER A 265 12.90 -18.78 10.00
N LEU A 266 12.82 -17.53 9.55
CA LEU A 266 13.00 -17.15 8.15
C LEU A 266 14.43 -16.67 7.90
N ARG A 267 14.97 -17.00 6.73
CA ARG A 267 16.32 -16.57 6.33
C ARG A 267 16.23 -15.20 5.65
N PHE A 268 16.68 -14.15 6.31
CA PHE A 268 16.69 -12.81 5.73
C PHE A 268 17.81 -11.91 6.24
N ILE A 269 18.65 -12.39 7.16
CA ILE A 269 19.73 -11.60 7.72
C ILE A 269 21.03 -11.98 7.03
N GLY A 270 21.68 -11.01 6.40
CA GLY A 270 23.02 -11.19 5.87
C GLY A 270 24.02 -11.50 7.00
N PRO A 271 24.91 -12.49 6.84
CA PRO A 271 25.96 -12.75 7.81
C PRO A 271 26.91 -11.56 7.89
N SER A 272 27.58 -11.37 9.05
CA SER A 272 28.55 -10.29 9.21
C SER A 272 29.63 -10.34 8.13
N GLU A 273 30.05 -9.17 7.62
CA GLU A 273 31.29 -9.06 6.85
C GLU A 273 32.50 -9.34 7.74
N ARG A 274 33.65 -9.61 7.09
CA ARG A 274 34.89 -9.97 7.77
C ARG A 274 35.32 -8.78 8.63
N LYS A 275 35.46 -9.01 9.93
CA LYS A 275 36.19 -8.08 10.79
C LYS A 275 37.69 -8.39 10.72
N ASP A 276 38.51 -7.37 10.92
CA ASP A 276 39.97 -7.49 10.91
C ASP A 276 40.51 -8.41 12.03
N ASP A 277 39.69 -8.73 13.04
CA ASP A 277 40.07 -9.48 14.23
C ASP A 277 39.84 -11.00 14.15
N PHE A 278 39.30 -11.53 13.05
CA PHE A 278 39.16 -12.97 12.82
C PHE A 278 40.36 -13.54 12.05
N PRO A 279 41.00 -14.64 12.52
CA PRO A 279 42.21 -15.19 11.89
C PRO A 279 42.05 -15.46 10.40
N ILE A 280 43.07 -15.09 9.62
CA ILE A 280 43.01 -15.20 8.15
C ILE A 280 43.08 -16.65 7.68
N SER A 281 43.77 -17.49 8.45
CA SER A 281 43.91 -18.92 8.20
C SER A 281 42.63 -19.73 8.34
N LEU A 282 41.61 -19.20 9.04
CA LEU A 282 40.40 -19.95 9.33
C LEU A 282 39.29 -19.65 8.30
N PRO A 283 38.60 -20.70 7.81
CA PRO A 283 37.47 -20.51 6.91
C PRO A 283 36.33 -19.82 7.65
N ARG A 284 35.53 -19.04 6.93
CA ARG A 284 34.35 -18.40 7.50
C ARG A 284 33.14 -19.32 7.34
N TYR A 285 32.18 -19.23 8.25
CA TYR A 285 30.89 -19.90 8.08
C TYR A 285 30.29 -19.59 6.69
N THR A 286 30.36 -18.33 6.26
CA THR A 286 29.80 -17.84 4.99
C THR A 286 30.44 -18.45 3.74
N GLU A 287 31.68 -18.92 3.83
CA GLU A 287 32.37 -19.54 2.69
C GLU A 287 31.85 -20.96 2.40
N LYS A 288 31.22 -21.60 3.39
CA LYS A 288 30.67 -22.95 3.31
C LYS A 288 29.14 -22.98 3.38
N ALA A 289 28.50 -21.82 3.52
CA ALA A 289 27.06 -21.75 3.73
C ALA A 289 26.30 -22.00 2.41
N ASP A 290 25.30 -22.87 2.45
CA ASP A 290 24.36 -23.12 1.34
C ASP A 290 23.42 -21.94 1.06
N SER A 291 23.48 -20.90 1.89
CA SER A 291 22.53 -19.80 1.90
C SER A 291 23.21 -18.47 2.14
N VAL A 292 22.78 -17.46 1.36
CA VAL A 292 23.25 -16.08 1.49
C VAL A 292 22.72 -15.45 2.77
N PHE A 293 21.48 -15.79 3.14
CA PHE A 293 20.83 -15.29 4.35
C PHE A 293 20.77 -16.34 5.45
N CYS A 294 20.86 -15.87 6.68
CA CYS A 294 20.75 -16.66 7.90
C CYS A 294 19.39 -16.44 8.56
N ARG A 295 18.95 -17.44 9.34
CA ARG A 295 17.80 -17.27 10.25
C ARG A 295 18.27 -16.49 11.48
N PRO A 296 17.45 -15.58 12.01
CA PRO A 296 17.82 -14.89 13.24
C PRO A 296 18.12 -15.84 14.41
N CYS A 297 17.36 -16.93 14.57
CA CYS A 297 17.57 -17.90 15.66
C CYS A 297 18.89 -18.67 15.57
N ASP A 298 19.54 -18.69 14.41
CA ASP A 298 20.80 -19.39 14.20
C ASP A 298 22.00 -18.46 14.49
N LEU A 299 21.76 -17.15 14.63
CA LEU A 299 22.81 -16.14 14.77
C LEU A 299 23.38 -16.12 16.19
N SER A 300 24.71 -16.20 16.26
CA SER A 300 25.46 -15.97 17.49
C SER A 300 25.85 -14.52 17.65
N THR A 301 26.05 -14.12 18.90
CA THR A 301 26.44 -12.75 19.26
C THR A 301 27.86 -12.44 18.77
N PRO A 302 28.20 -11.17 18.46
CA PRO A 302 29.55 -10.81 18.00
C PRO A 302 30.67 -11.17 18.98
N LYS A 303 30.36 -11.33 20.28
CA LYS A 303 31.33 -11.68 21.33
C LYS A 303 31.96 -13.07 21.13
N PHE A 304 31.29 -13.96 20.39
CA PHE A 304 31.73 -15.33 20.19
C PHE A 304 32.42 -15.57 18.84
N THR A 305 32.66 -14.52 18.05
CA THR A 305 33.23 -14.64 16.70
C THR A 305 34.50 -15.47 16.66
N LYS A 306 35.41 -15.31 17.63
CA LYS A 306 36.67 -16.04 17.69
C LYS A 306 36.49 -17.54 17.92
N ILE A 307 35.53 -17.93 18.76
CA ILE A 307 35.38 -19.32 19.23
C ILE A 307 34.42 -20.16 18.39
N ILE A 308 33.65 -19.56 17.47
CA ILE A 308 32.70 -20.27 16.58
C ILE A 308 32.56 -19.69 15.17
N GLY A 309 33.36 -18.69 14.77
CA GLY A 309 33.15 -17.95 13.51
C GLY A 309 33.31 -18.78 12.22
N SER A 310 33.93 -19.97 12.30
CA SER A 310 33.99 -20.93 11.21
C SER A 310 32.80 -21.91 11.19
N VAL A 311 32.08 -22.03 12.31
CA VAL A 311 31.03 -23.05 12.53
C VAL A 311 29.63 -22.46 12.50
N ASN A 312 29.44 -21.27 13.08
CA ASN A 312 28.12 -20.63 13.20
C ASN A 312 28.12 -19.23 12.60
N PRO A 313 26.97 -18.78 12.05
CA PRO A 313 26.84 -17.43 11.57
C PRO A 313 26.82 -16.46 12.75
N VAL A 314 27.55 -15.36 12.61
CA VAL A 314 27.61 -14.30 13.60
C VAL A 314 26.92 -13.06 13.04
N VAL A 315 26.06 -12.45 13.85
CA VAL A 315 25.35 -11.23 13.48
C VAL A 315 26.33 -10.06 13.29
N SER A 316 26.03 -9.20 12.32
CA SER A 316 26.75 -7.93 12.18
C SER A 316 26.54 -7.04 13.43
N PRO A 317 27.53 -6.20 13.79
CA PRO A 317 27.36 -5.25 14.89
C PRO A 317 26.17 -4.29 14.70
N SER A 318 25.87 -3.90 13.45
CA SER A 318 24.76 -3.02 13.12
C SER A 318 23.39 -3.64 13.38
N SER A 319 23.25 -4.96 13.23
CA SER A 319 22.00 -5.68 13.46
C SER A 319 21.86 -6.24 14.87
N TRP A 320 22.93 -6.25 15.68
CA TRP A 320 22.91 -6.83 17.02
C TRP A 320 21.81 -6.26 17.93
N SER A 321 21.61 -4.94 17.92
CA SER A 321 20.59 -4.29 18.74
C SER A 321 19.17 -4.80 18.44
N LEU A 322 18.89 -5.13 17.18
CA LEU A 322 17.63 -5.72 16.75
C LEU A 322 17.49 -7.16 17.24
N ILE A 323 18.51 -7.99 17.03
CA ILE A 323 18.54 -9.40 17.46
C ILE A 323 18.31 -9.50 18.97
N ALA A 324 19.04 -8.70 19.74
CA ALA A 324 18.94 -8.68 21.20
C ALA A 324 17.54 -8.27 21.65
N ARG A 325 16.96 -7.22 21.06
CA ARG A 325 15.60 -6.75 21.38
C ARG A 325 14.52 -7.76 21.01
N ALA A 326 14.71 -8.49 19.91
CA ALA A 326 13.79 -9.51 19.44
C ALA A 326 13.91 -10.83 20.23
N GLY A 327 14.94 -10.98 21.06
CA GLY A 327 15.22 -12.21 21.82
C GLY A 327 15.74 -13.36 20.95
N TRP A 328 16.30 -13.06 19.77
CA TRP A 328 16.83 -14.08 18.85
C TRP A 328 18.29 -14.47 19.15
N THR A 329 18.75 -14.27 20.38
CA THR A 329 20.14 -14.52 20.75
C THR A 329 20.37 -15.99 21.02
N ARG A 330 21.32 -16.60 20.31
CA ARG A 330 21.85 -17.93 20.62
C ARG A 330 23.25 -17.81 21.24
N GLU A 331 23.44 -18.44 22.39
CA GLU A 331 24.78 -18.71 22.90
C GLU A 331 25.31 -20.02 22.28
N PRO A 332 26.60 -20.10 21.96
CA PRO A 332 27.19 -21.30 21.38
C PRO A 332 27.17 -22.43 22.41
N GLY A 333 26.86 -23.63 21.93
CA GLY A 333 27.04 -24.85 22.70
C GLY A 333 28.50 -25.26 22.73
N VAL A 334 28.86 -26.11 23.69
CA VAL A 334 30.19 -26.73 23.78
C VAL A 334 30.55 -27.45 22.48
N THR A 335 29.57 -28.10 21.84
CA THR A 335 29.75 -28.78 20.55
C THR A 335 30.20 -27.84 19.44
N ASP A 336 29.62 -26.63 19.36
CA ASP A 336 29.98 -25.62 18.36
C ASP A 336 31.46 -25.20 18.53
N VAL A 337 31.90 -25.06 19.78
CA VAL A 337 33.28 -24.66 20.13
C VAL A 337 34.28 -25.79 19.89
N ILE A 338 33.89 -27.04 20.17
CA ILE A 338 34.69 -28.22 19.81
C ILE A 338 34.89 -28.29 18.29
N ASP A 339 33.83 -28.06 17.51
CA ASP A 339 33.94 -28.08 16.05
C ASP A 339 34.87 -26.96 15.53
N GLN A 340 34.87 -25.78 16.18
CA GLN A 340 35.82 -24.72 15.87
C GLN A 340 37.26 -25.15 16.18
N LEU A 341 37.51 -25.78 17.33
CA LEU A 341 38.84 -26.29 17.70
C LEU A 341 39.36 -27.27 16.65
N LEU A 342 38.52 -28.19 16.21
CA LEU A 342 38.89 -29.17 15.19
C LEU A 342 39.27 -28.48 13.87
N ILE A 343 38.55 -27.43 13.46
CA ILE A 343 38.92 -26.63 12.28
C ILE A 343 40.29 -25.96 12.47
N ILE A 344 40.56 -25.39 13.64
CA ILE A 344 41.85 -24.76 13.95
C ILE A 344 42.98 -25.80 13.86
N THR A 345 42.77 -26.99 14.41
CA THR A 345 43.79 -28.05 14.42
C THR A 345 44.09 -28.55 13.00
N GLU A 346 43.08 -28.63 12.13
CA GLU A 346 43.23 -29.01 10.72
C GLU A 346 43.99 -27.96 9.90
N ARG A 347 43.80 -26.68 10.25
CA ARG A 347 44.33 -25.53 9.48
C ARG A 347 45.58 -24.89 10.07
N TYR A 348 46.12 -25.46 11.15
CA TYR A 348 47.27 -24.91 11.83
C TYR A 348 48.53 -25.00 10.94
N GLU A 349 49.19 -23.85 10.80
CA GLU A 349 50.55 -23.74 10.28
C GLU A 349 51.33 -22.77 11.17
N ASP A 350 52.63 -23.00 11.37
CA ASP A 350 53.46 -22.19 12.28
C ASP A 350 53.44 -20.69 11.96
N LYS A 351 53.30 -20.33 10.68
CA LYS A 351 53.20 -18.92 10.24
C LYS A 351 51.95 -18.21 10.80
N TYR A 352 50.89 -18.95 11.12
CA TYR A 352 49.63 -18.43 11.68
C TYR A 352 49.55 -18.53 13.21
N LYS A 353 50.59 -19.06 13.86
CA LYS A 353 50.65 -19.20 15.31
C LYS A 353 50.30 -17.91 16.09
N PRO A 354 50.77 -16.70 15.69
CA PRO A 354 50.45 -15.48 16.43
C PRO A 354 48.95 -15.12 16.45
N GLU A 355 48.21 -15.46 15.38
CA GLU A 355 46.76 -15.19 15.30
C GLU A 355 45.91 -16.32 15.90
N LEU A 356 46.36 -17.57 15.81
CA LEU A 356 45.60 -18.74 16.28
C LEU A 356 45.74 -19.00 17.78
N LEU A 357 46.88 -18.63 18.40
CA LEU A 357 47.13 -18.93 19.81
C LEU A 357 46.16 -18.21 20.76
N PRO A 358 45.86 -16.90 20.61
CA PRO A 358 44.84 -16.24 21.43
C PRO A 358 43.47 -16.88 21.29
N VAL A 359 43.08 -17.24 20.06
CA VAL A 359 41.79 -17.90 19.77
C VAL A 359 41.71 -19.29 20.41
N THR A 360 42.79 -20.06 20.34
CA THR A 360 42.89 -21.38 20.96
C THR A 360 42.79 -21.28 22.48
N SER A 361 43.42 -20.27 23.08
CA SER A 361 43.30 -19.98 24.52
C SER A 361 41.86 -19.65 24.91
N ASP A 362 41.18 -18.80 24.14
CA ASP A 362 39.76 -18.46 24.38
C ASP A 362 38.86 -19.69 24.29
N ILE A 363 39.13 -20.60 23.35
CA ILE A 363 38.40 -21.88 23.19
C ILE A 363 38.61 -22.80 24.40
N TYR A 364 39.85 -23.03 24.84
CA TYR A 364 40.09 -23.84 26.03
C TYR A 364 39.45 -23.26 27.27
N HIS A 365 39.51 -21.93 27.43
CA HIS A 365 38.87 -21.25 28.56
C HIS A 365 37.34 -21.44 28.53
N PHE A 366 36.71 -21.29 27.36
CA PHE A 366 35.27 -21.53 27.21
C PHE A 366 34.90 -22.98 27.56
N MET A 367 35.64 -23.95 27.02
CA MET A 367 35.42 -25.38 27.24
C MET A 367 35.61 -25.78 28.72
N ALA A 368 36.63 -25.25 29.39
CA ALA A 368 36.88 -25.52 30.81
C ALA A 368 35.72 -25.03 31.69
N ASN A 369 35.14 -23.87 31.37
CA ASN A 369 34.02 -23.30 32.12
C ASN A 369 32.66 -23.99 31.84
N HIS A 370 32.55 -24.77 30.77
CA HIS A 370 31.31 -25.45 30.35
C HIS A 370 31.49 -26.97 30.22
N TYR A 371 32.41 -27.54 31.02
CA TYR A 371 32.76 -28.94 30.91
C TYR A 371 31.57 -29.87 31.10
N ASN A 372 31.38 -30.78 30.13
CA ASN A 372 30.41 -31.86 30.19
C ASN A 372 31.01 -33.14 29.57
N SER A 373 31.18 -34.19 30.36
CA SER A 373 31.85 -35.43 29.94
C SER A 373 31.34 -36.05 28.62
N GLN A 374 30.06 -35.87 28.26
CA GLN A 374 29.49 -36.43 27.03
C GLN A 374 29.97 -35.71 25.76
N ASP A 375 30.01 -34.37 25.77
CA ASP A 375 30.39 -33.58 24.60
C ASP A 375 31.87 -33.78 24.23
N PHE A 376 32.71 -34.02 25.24
CA PHE A 376 34.17 -34.14 25.10
C PHE A 376 34.63 -35.52 24.63
N GLN A 377 33.75 -36.55 24.59
CA GLN A 377 34.07 -37.83 23.96
C GLN A 377 34.44 -37.68 22.48
N ARG A 378 33.95 -36.61 21.82
CA ARG A 378 34.28 -36.26 20.44
C ARG A 378 35.77 -35.96 20.22
N LEU A 379 36.49 -35.62 21.29
CA LEU A 379 37.90 -35.24 21.25
C LEU A 379 38.87 -36.42 21.49
N SER A 380 38.38 -37.57 21.97
CA SER A 380 39.25 -38.66 22.48
C SER A 380 40.27 -39.24 21.49
N ASN A 381 40.06 -39.05 20.18
CA ASN A 381 40.97 -39.52 19.12
C ASN A 381 41.27 -38.40 18.11
N LYS A 382 41.32 -37.14 18.58
CA LYS A 382 41.55 -35.97 17.73
C LYS A 382 42.75 -35.20 18.25
N LYS A 383 43.57 -34.69 17.33
CA LYS A 383 44.64 -33.77 17.67
C LYS A 383 44.02 -32.46 18.18
N CYS A 384 43.95 -32.29 19.49
CA CYS A 384 43.26 -31.17 20.10
C CYS A 384 43.95 -30.65 21.37
N ILE A 385 45.09 -31.21 21.75
CA ILE A 385 45.92 -30.71 22.86
C ILE A 385 47.06 -29.88 22.29
N TRP A 386 47.15 -28.61 22.70
CA TRP A 386 48.24 -27.73 22.32
C TRP A 386 49.49 -28.00 23.18
N THR A 387 50.61 -28.36 22.56
CA THR A 387 51.87 -28.71 23.24
C THR A 387 52.90 -27.57 23.26
N GLY A 388 52.56 -26.40 22.73
CA GLY A 388 53.49 -25.28 22.55
C GLY A 388 54.16 -25.23 21.18
N THR A 389 54.29 -26.39 20.52
CA THR A 389 54.82 -26.54 19.15
C THR A 389 53.76 -26.97 18.14
N GLY A 390 52.68 -27.62 18.57
CA GLY A 390 51.59 -28.04 17.69
C GLY A 390 50.41 -28.64 18.45
N PHE A 391 49.54 -29.34 17.72
CA PHE A 391 48.40 -30.08 18.27
C PHE A 391 48.62 -31.60 18.26
N GLU A 392 48.37 -32.24 19.39
CA GLU A 392 48.50 -33.69 19.61
C GLU A 392 47.20 -34.30 20.17
N GLU A 393 47.12 -35.63 20.13
CA GLU A 393 45.99 -36.39 20.69
C GLU A 393 46.05 -36.41 22.24
N PRO A 394 44.90 -36.59 22.93
CA PRO A 394 44.82 -36.50 24.39
C PRO A 394 45.62 -37.50 25.23
#